data_AF-A0A9P0ZEE5-F1
#
_entry.id   AF-A0A9P0ZEE5-F1
#
_cell.length_a   1.000
_cell.length_b   1.000
_cell.length_c   1.000
_cell.angle_alpha   90.00
_cell.angle_beta   90.00
_cell.angle_gamma   90.00
#
_symmetry.space_group_name_H-M   'P 1'
#
loop_
_entity.id
_entity.type
_entity.pdbx_description
1 polymer ?
#
loop_
_entity_poly.entity_id
_entity_poly.type
_entity_poly.pdbx_seq_one_letter_code
_entity_poly.pdbx_strand_id
1 'polypeptide(L)'
;MEYTLTFSISSFVISQKGEGQKYMYGGWWPVWWMGTYSMVLSKSAFFHKKYLSLYTNQMPASIRNYVTKNRNCEDIAMSFLVANETNAPPIWAQGKIFEIGSSGISSLGSHNQKRAECVNRFVAEFGRMPLVTTSVKAIDSRHSWFW
;
A
#
# COMPACT_ATOMS: atom_id res chain seq x y z
N MET A 1 -2.58 21.27 -9.13
CA MET A 1 -2.71 19.81 -8.89
C MET A 1 -1.32 19.24 -8.74
N GLU A 2 -0.82 19.08 -7.52
CA GLU A 2 0.39 18.29 -7.31
C GLU A 2 0.03 16.82 -7.53
N TYR A 3 0.37 16.28 -8.70
CA TYR A 3 0.28 14.85 -8.95
C TYR A 3 1.26 14.16 -8.01
N THR A 4 0.76 13.72 -6.86
CA THR A 4 1.49 12.85 -5.97
C THR A 4 1.49 11.48 -6.60
N LEU A 5 2.53 11.27 -7.39
CA LEU A 5 2.79 10.03 -8.08
C LEU A 5 3.36 9.05 -7.06
N THR A 6 2.51 8.20 -6.49
CA THR A 6 2.97 6.97 -5.83
C THR A 6 2.87 5.85 -6.83
N PHE A 7 4.00 5.46 -7.43
CA PHE A 7 4.06 4.33 -8.35
C PHE A 7 4.75 3.16 -7.73
N SER A 8 4.15 1.96 -7.77
CA SER A 8 4.84 0.71 -7.49
C SER A 8 4.44 -0.38 -8.47
N ILE A 9 5.29 -1.38 -8.59
CA ILE A 9 5.06 -2.60 -9.37
C ILE A 9 4.38 -3.66 -8.49
N SER A 10 4.43 -3.52 -7.16
CA SER A 10 3.80 -4.43 -6.20
C SER A 10 2.58 -3.76 -5.56
N SER A 11 1.41 -4.29 -5.90
CA SER A 11 0.12 -3.76 -5.42
C SER A 11 -0.68 -4.83 -4.72
N PHE A 12 -1.44 -4.40 -3.72
CA PHE A 12 -2.29 -5.26 -2.90
C PHE A 12 -3.66 -4.61 -2.75
N VAL A 13 -4.65 -5.43 -2.43
CA VAL A 13 -6.02 -4.98 -2.20
C VAL A 13 -6.38 -5.18 -0.74
N ILE A 14 -7.02 -4.18 -0.16
CA ILE A 14 -7.67 -4.31 1.14
C ILE A 14 -9.15 -4.59 0.90
N SER A 15 -9.65 -5.68 1.45
CA SER A 15 -11.06 -6.08 1.31
C SER A 15 -11.74 -6.06 2.66
N GLN A 16 -12.99 -5.58 2.71
CA GLN A 16 -13.82 -5.65 3.92
C GLN A 16 -14.47 -7.03 4.01
N LYS A 17 -14.53 -7.62 5.21
CA LYS A 17 -15.16 -8.92 5.45
C LYS A 17 -16.40 -8.79 6.33
N GLY A 18 -17.57 -9.13 5.78
CA GLY A 18 -18.86 -9.18 6.49
C GLY A 18 -19.45 -7.80 6.80
N GLU A 19 -20.50 -7.77 7.61
CA GLU A 19 -21.18 -6.53 8.06
C GLU A 19 -20.35 -5.70 9.07
N GLY A 20 -19.19 -6.20 9.50
CA GLY A 20 -18.27 -5.49 10.39
C GLY A 20 -17.25 -4.62 9.65
N GLN A 21 -16.68 -3.63 10.36
CA GLN A 21 -15.54 -2.81 9.91
C GLN A 21 -14.21 -3.58 10.01
N LYS A 22 -14.19 -4.85 9.61
CA LYS A 22 -12.98 -5.69 9.64
C LYS A 22 -12.40 -5.82 8.23
N TYR A 23 -11.13 -5.49 8.12
CA TYR A 23 -10.40 -5.46 6.86
C TYR A 23 -9.41 -6.61 6.76
N MET A 24 -9.26 -7.14 5.56
CA MET A 24 -8.31 -8.19 5.21
C MET A 24 -7.24 -7.64 4.28
N TYR A 25 -6.01 -8.10 4.48
CA TYR A 25 -4.90 -7.87 3.56
C TYR A 25 -4.94 -8.93 2.47
N GLY A 26 -5.39 -8.56 1.27
CA GLY A 26 -5.45 -9.44 0.10
C GLY A 26 -4.08 -9.54 -0.56
N GLY A 27 -3.65 -10.76 -0.90
CA GLY A 27 -2.40 -11.01 -1.61
C GLY A 27 -2.42 -10.57 -3.08
N TRP A 28 -1.45 -11.03 -3.86
CA TRP A 28 -1.36 -10.75 -5.30
C TRP A 28 -2.49 -11.40 -6.12
N TRP A 29 -2.98 -12.57 -5.70
CA TRP A 29 -4.00 -13.33 -6.43
C TRP A 29 -5.29 -12.53 -6.71
N PRO A 30 -5.92 -11.89 -5.71
CA PRO A 30 -7.07 -11.01 -5.93
C PRO A 30 -6.79 -9.85 -6.90
N VAL A 31 -5.61 -9.24 -6.83
CA VAL A 31 -5.22 -8.13 -7.72
C VAL A 31 -5.14 -8.60 -9.17
N TRP A 32 -4.61 -9.80 -9.40
CA TRP A 32 -4.53 -10.39 -10.73
C TRP A 32 -5.92 -10.67 -11.32
N TRP A 33 -6.83 -11.24 -10.53
CA TRP A 33 -8.19 -11.58 -10.97
C TRP A 33 -9.08 -10.35 -11.18
N MET A 34 -9.06 -9.41 -10.23
CA MET A 34 -9.98 -8.26 -10.23
C MET A 34 -9.42 -7.05 -10.97
N GLY A 35 -8.11 -7.03 -11.23
CA GLY A 35 -7.43 -5.87 -11.83
C GLY A 35 -7.51 -4.60 -10.98
N THR A 36 -7.81 -4.72 -9.69
CA THR A 36 -7.97 -3.61 -8.75
C THR A 36 -6.99 -3.72 -7.59
N TYR A 37 -6.56 -2.58 -7.09
CA TYR A 37 -5.68 -2.46 -5.93
C TYR A 37 -5.94 -1.16 -5.18
N SER A 38 -5.53 -1.10 -3.91
CA SER A 38 -5.76 0.06 -3.05
C SER A 38 -4.50 0.52 -2.33
N MET A 39 -3.39 -0.20 -2.51
CA MET A 39 -2.09 0.13 -1.92
C MET A 39 -0.93 -0.34 -2.78
N VAL A 40 0.24 0.20 -2.49
CA VAL A 40 1.50 -0.02 -3.19
C VAL A 40 2.63 -0.21 -2.18
N LEU A 41 3.58 -1.11 -2.45
CA LEU A 41 4.70 -1.35 -1.53
C LEU A 41 5.78 -0.27 -1.69
N SER A 42 6.27 0.27 -0.58
CA SER A 42 7.35 1.28 -0.58
C SER A 42 8.70 0.73 -1.06
N LYS A 43 8.91 -0.60 -1.05
CA LYS A 43 10.15 -1.27 -1.51
C LYS A 43 10.53 -0.92 -2.94
N SER A 44 9.53 -0.71 -3.79
CA SER A 44 9.70 -0.37 -5.20
C SER A 44 8.76 0.75 -5.58
N ALA A 45 8.77 1.82 -4.78
CA ALA A 45 7.95 2.99 -5.04
C ALA A 45 8.72 4.30 -5.13
N PHE A 46 8.20 5.18 -5.99
CA PHE A 46 8.53 6.59 -5.99
C PHE A 46 7.34 7.35 -5.40
N PHE A 47 7.61 8.32 -4.52
CA PHE A 47 6.63 9.26 -4.00
C PHE A 47 7.34 10.54 -3.57
N HIS A 48 6.59 11.64 -3.44
CA HIS A 48 7.18 12.93 -3.11
C HIS A 48 7.86 12.91 -1.72
N LYS A 49 9.05 13.52 -1.57
CA LYS A 49 9.80 13.54 -0.30
C LYS A 49 9.00 14.08 0.88
N LYS A 50 7.98 14.92 0.63
CA LYS A 50 7.09 15.47 1.66
C LYS A 50 6.46 14.38 2.51
N TYR A 51 6.12 13.22 1.94
CA TYR A 51 5.50 12.11 2.67
C TYR A 51 6.43 11.47 3.70
N LEU A 52 7.75 11.49 3.48
CA LEU A 52 8.71 11.07 4.50
C LEU A 52 8.71 12.05 5.69
N SER A 53 8.60 13.35 5.41
CA SER A 53 8.48 14.38 6.46
C SER A 53 7.16 14.25 7.22
N LEU A 54 6.04 14.10 6.51
CA LEU A 54 4.73 13.86 7.12
C LEU A 54 4.72 12.58 7.96
N TYR A 55 5.34 11.50 7.46
CA TYR A 55 5.47 10.25 8.20
C TYR A 55 6.27 10.46 9.48
N THR A 56 7.36 11.21 9.42
CA THR A 56 8.23 11.42 10.58
C THR A 56 7.64 12.39 11.60
N ASN A 57 6.94 13.43 11.15
CA ASN A 57 6.58 14.56 12.01
C ASN A 57 5.09 14.62 12.35
N GLN A 58 4.22 14.12 11.47
CA GLN A 58 2.77 14.27 11.60
C GLN A 58 2.03 12.94 11.81
N MET A 59 2.63 11.81 11.45
CA MET A 59 2.02 10.50 11.70
C MET A 59 1.83 10.27 13.21
N PRO A 60 0.63 9.81 13.63
CA PRO A 60 0.38 9.45 15.01
C PRO A 60 1.49 8.57 15.59
N ALA A 61 2.02 8.96 16.75
CA ALA A 61 3.11 8.25 17.40
C ALA A 61 2.73 6.79 17.71
N SER A 62 1.44 6.51 17.95
CA SER A 62 0.87 5.17 18.10
C SER A 62 1.19 4.26 16.91
N ILE A 63 0.96 4.76 15.68
CA ILE A 63 1.23 4.04 14.44
C ILE A 63 2.73 3.84 14.26
N ARG A 64 3.53 4.90 14.40
CA ARG A 64 5.00 4.81 14.26
C ARG A 64 5.61 3.81 15.24
N ASN A 65 5.23 3.90 16.51
CA ASN A 65 5.71 2.99 17.55
C ASN A 65 5.30 1.54 17.27
N TYR A 66 4.09 1.32 16.75
CA TYR A 66 3.63 -0.01 16.36
C TYR A 66 4.44 -0.58 15.20
N VAL A 67 4.68 0.21 14.14
CA VAL A 67 5.52 -0.20 13.00
C VAL A 67 6.94 -0.53 13.47
N THR A 68 7.55 0.33 14.29
CA THR A 68 8.90 0.11 14.83
C THR A 68 8.99 -1.16 15.66
N LYS A 69 8.02 -1.40 16.56
CA LYS A 69 8.00 -2.59 17.42
C LYS A 69 7.80 -3.88 16.63
N ASN A 70 6.91 -3.87 15.64
CA ASN A 70 6.60 -5.07 14.85
C ASN A 70 7.57 -5.32 13.69
N ARG A 71 8.37 -4.31 13.31
CA ARG A 71 9.27 -4.33 12.15
C ARG A 71 8.55 -4.80 10.88
N ASN A 72 7.33 -4.30 10.67
CA ASN A 72 6.46 -4.59 9.54
C ASN A 72 5.44 -3.43 9.38
N CYS A 73 4.77 -3.39 8.24
CA CYS A 73 3.64 -2.50 7.93
C CYS A 73 3.99 -1.02 7.74
N GLU A 74 5.27 -0.69 7.56
CA GLU A 74 5.72 0.66 7.20
C GLU A 74 5.15 1.14 5.85
N ASP A 75 4.99 0.22 4.91
CA ASP A 75 4.38 0.44 3.59
C ASP A 75 2.87 0.65 3.66
N ILE A 76 2.17 -0.10 4.52
CA ILE A 76 0.74 0.10 4.81
C ILE A 76 0.55 1.47 5.46
N ALA A 77 1.37 1.81 6.47
CA ALA A 77 1.30 3.09 7.15
C ALA A 77 1.58 4.27 6.18
N MET A 78 2.58 4.12 5.31
CA MET A 78 2.88 5.11 4.28
C MET A 78 1.72 5.26 3.28
N SER A 79 1.12 4.15 2.84
CA SER A 79 -0.05 4.17 1.93
C SER A 79 -1.24 4.88 2.57
N PHE A 80 -1.52 4.60 3.86
CA PHE A 80 -2.58 5.27 4.61
C PHE A 80 -2.34 6.78 4.72
N LEU A 81 -1.11 7.17 5.06
CA LEU A 81 -0.72 8.58 5.16
C LEU A 81 -0.92 9.32 3.83
N VAL A 82 -0.39 8.75 2.74
CA VAL A 82 -0.47 9.40 1.42
C VAL A 82 -1.92 9.49 0.96
N ALA A 83 -2.70 8.41 1.06
CA ALA A 83 -4.10 8.41 0.66
C ALA A 83 -4.95 9.38 1.50
N ASN A 84 -4.66 9.51 2.79
CA ASN A 84 -5.35 10.47 3.65
C ASN A 84 -5.02 11.93 3.29
N GLU A 85 -3.77 12.21 2.94
CA GLU A 85 -3.32 13.55 2.56
C GLU A 85 -3.84 13.96 1.17
N THR A 86 -3.88 13.03 0.21
CA THR A 86 -4.25 13.33 -1.19
C THR A 86 -5.72 13.09 -1.50
N ASN A 87 -6.40 12.26 -0.72
CA ASN A 87 -7.70 11.67 -1.06
C ASN A 87 -7.71 11.02 -2.46
N ALA A 88 -6.57 10.49 -2.90
CA ALA A 88 -6.38 9.90 -4.22
C ALA A 88 -5.82 8.47 -4.13
N PRO A 89 -6.20 7.58 -5.06
CA PRO A 89 -5.63 6.24 -5.12
C PRO A 89 -4.16 6.27 -5.58
N PRO A 90 -3.37 5.22 -5.27
CA PRO A 90 -2.04 5.06 -5.85
C PRO A 90 -2.11 4.77 -7.35
N ILE A 91 -0.95 4.78 -8.04
CA ILE A 91 -0.88 4.35 -9.43
C ILE A 91 0.08 3.17 -9.54
N TRP A 92 -0.25 2.16 -10.34
CA TRP A 92 0.64 1.04 -10.62
C TRP A 92 1.43 1.37 -11.88
N ALA A 93 2.75 1.22 -11.83
CA ALA A 93 3.60 1.39 -13.01
C ALA A 93 4.16 0.04 -13.41
N GLN A 94 4.11 -0.29 -14.70
CA GLN A 94 4.76 -1.48 -15.23
C GLN A 94 6.27 -1.28 -15.25
N GLY A 95 7.00 -2.24 -14.68
CA GLY A 95 8.45 -2.29 -14.78
C GLY A 95 8.97 -3.66 -14.38
N LYS A 96 10.25 -3.90 -14.68
CA LYS A 96 10.96 -5.13 -14.28
C LYS A 96 11.68 -4.86 -12.97
N ILE A 97 11.38 -5.66 -11.94
CA ILE A 97 12.12 -5.66 -10.66
C ILE A 97 12.80 -7.00 -10.53
N PHE A 98 14.05 -6.95 -10.08
CA PHE A 98 14.79 -8.12 -9.63
C PHE A 98 15.00 -7.98 -8.12
N GLU A 99 14.39 -8.89 -7.36
CA GLU A 99 14.64 -8.94 -5.92
C GLU A 99 15.90 -9.76 -5.64
N ILE A 100 16.87 -9.16 -4.96
CA ILE A 100 18.11 -9.84 -4.57
C ILE A 100 17.96 -10.24 -3.09
N GLY A 101 17.72 -11.52 -2.82
CA GLY A 101 17.56 -12.10 -1.47
C GLY A 101 16.73 -13.39 -1.47
N SER A 102 17.02 -14.34 -0.57
CA SER A 102 16.42 -15.69 -0.60
C SER A 102 15.19 -15.88 0.29
N SER A 103 15.06 -15.13 1.39
CA SER A 103 13.96 -15.25 2.34
C SER A 103 13.71 -13.92 3.07
N GLY A 104 12.44 -13.54 3.20
CA GLY A 104 12.01 -12.30 3.85
C GLY A 104 10.79 -12.54 4.74
N ILE A 105 10.33 -11.51 5.46
CA ILE A 105 9.18 -11.62 6.38
C ILE A 105 7.92 -12.14 5.65
N SER A 106 7.83 -11.93 4.33
CA SER A 106 6.76 -12.43 3.46
C SER A 106 6.67 -13.96 3.34
N SER A 107 7.74 -14.70 3.65
CA SER A 107 7.73 -16.18 3.61
C SER A 107 7.20 -16.82 4.91
N LEU A 108 6.92 -16.02 5.94
CA LEU A 108 6.32 -16.50 7.18
C LEU A 108 4.81 -16.73 7.00
N GLY A 109 4.31 -17.90 7.40
CA GLY A 109 2.88 -18.25 7.24
C GLY A 109 1.89 -17.29 7.91
N SER A 110 2.32 -16.53 8.92
CA SER A 110 1.51 -15.52 9.61
C SER A 110 1.57 -14.11 8.99
N HIS A 111 2.35 -13.91 7.91
CA HIS A 111 2.62 -12.59 7.35
C HIS A 111 1.34 -11.82 6.97
N ASN A 112 0.43 -12.45 6.22
CA ASN A 112 -0.80 -11.80 5.78
C ASN A 112 -1.74 -11.48 6.96
N GLN A 113 -1.76 -12.33 7.99
CA GLN A 113 -2.55 -12.08 9.19
C GLN A 113 -2.01 -10.88 9.97
N LYS A 114 -0.69 -10.80 10.17
CA LYS A 114 -0.04 -9.63 10.79
C LYS A 114 -0.30 -8.34 10.01
N ARG A 115 -0.27 -8.40 8.67
CA ARG A 115 -0.61 -7.25 7.83
C ARG A 115 -2.08 -6.86 7.94
N ALA A 116 -3.00 -7.82 8.00
CA ALA A 116 -4.41 -7.52 8.26
C ALA A 116 -4.60 -6.85 9.64
N GLU A 117 -3.88 -7.28 10.67
CA GLU A 117 -3.91 -6.62 11.99
C GLU A 117 -3.42 -5.17 11.91
N CYS A 118 -2.34 -4.91 11.15
CA CYS A 118 -1.87 -3.54 10.91
C CYS A 118 -2.95 -2.67 10.26
N VAL A 119 -3.63 -3.16 9.21
CA VAL A 119 -4.70 -2.44 8.53
C VAL A 119 -5.81 -2.08 9.50
N ASN A 120 -6.32 -3.05 10.27
CA ASN A 120 -7.42 -2.81 11.21
C ASN A 120 -7.01 -1.81 12.31
N ARG A 121 -5.78 -1.92 12.83
CA ARG A 121 -5.26 -0.97 13.81
C ARG A 121 -5.19 0.44 13.22
N PHE A 122 -4.66 0.60 12.01
CA PHE A 122 -4.51 1.91 11.40
C PHE A 122 -5.86 2.53 11.04
N VAL A 123 -6.84 1.75 10.60
CA VAL A 123 -8.22 2.24 10.41
C VAL A 123 -8.79 2.80 11.71
N ALA A 124 -8.57 2.12 12.85
CA ALA A 124 -9.03 2.61 14.14
C ALA A 124 -8.33 3.93 14.54
N GLU A 125 -7.03 4.05 14.30
CA GLU A 125 -6.26 5.27 14.62
C GLU A 125 -6.60 6.45 13.69
N PHE A 126 -6.90 6.19 12.42
CA PHE A 126 -7.35 7.22 11.46
C PHE A 126 -8.85 7.55 11.56
N GLY A 127 -9.63 6.72 12.25
CA GLY A 127 -11.09 6.86 12.36
C GLY A 127 -11.88 6.52 11.09
N ARG A 128 -11.20 6.14 10.00
CA ARG A 128 -11.80 5.77 8.71
C ARG A 128 -10.82 4.92 7.88
N MET A 129 -11.31 4.34 6.79
CA MET A 129 -10.46 3.74 5.75
C MET A 129 -10.04 4.83 4.75
N PRO A 130 -8.76 5.27 4.71
CA PRO A 130 -8.32 6.27 3.75
C PRO A 130 -7.96 5.69 2.37
N LEU A 131 -7.69 4.38 2.27
CA LEU A 131 -7.26 3.76 1.01
C LEU A 131 -8.39 3.73 -0.01
N VAL A 132 -8.09 4.17 -1.23
CA VAL A 132 -9.02 4.21 -2.36
C VAL A 132 -8.60 3.17 -3.40
N THR A 133 -9.56 2.37 -3.85
CA THR A 133 -9.34 1.34 -4.88
C THR A 133 -9.24 1.96 -6.27
N THR A 134 -8.37 1.42 -7.12
CA THR A 134 -8.16 1.83 -8.51
C THR A 134 -7.79 0.66 -9.41
N SER A 135 -7.94 0.84 -10.72
CA SER A 135 -7.46 -0.06 -11.78
C SER A 135 -6.48 0.61 -12.75
N VAL A 136 -6.09 1.86 -12.48
CA VAL A 136 -5.21 2.64 -13.38
C VAL A 136 -3.83 1.99 -13.43
N LYS A 137 -3.26 1.88 -14.63
CA LYS A 137 -1.92 1.34 -14.88
C LYS A 137 -1.16 2.28 -15.80
N ALA A 138 0.04 2.66 -15.38
CA ALA A 138 1.01 3.35 -16.23
C ALA A 138 1.90 2.29 -16.90
N ILE A 139 1.90 2.25 -18.22
CA ILE A 139 2.65 1.29 -19.02
C ILE A 139 3.56 2.03 -20.00
N ASP A 140 4.64 1.38 -20.43
CA ASP A 140 5.55 1.94 -21.43
C ASP A 140 4.84 2.02 -22.79
N SER A 141 4.73 3.24 -23.33
CA SER A 141 4.05 3.49 -24.60
C SER A 141 4.76 2.81 -25.78
N ARG A 142 6.06 2.53 -25.70
CA ARG A 142 6.81 1.82 -26.76
C ARG A 142 6.36 0.38 -26.95
N HIS A 143 5.78 -0.21 -25.91
CA HIS A 143 5.31 -1.60 -25.91
C HIS A 143 3.79 -1.70 -25.91
N SER A 144 3.09 -0.56 -25.97
CA SER A 144 1.64 -0.48 -25.86
C SER A 144 1.10 0.18 -27.12
N TRP A 145 0.63 -0.64 -28.05
CA TRP A 145 0.04 -0.18 -29.30
C TRP A 145 -1.34 0.41 -28.96
N PHE A 146 -1.48 1.72 -29.10
CA PHE A 146 -2.75 2.43 -28.95
C PHE A 146 -3.44 2.56 -30.31
N TRP A 147 -3.80 1.43 -30.92
CA TRP A 147 -4.76 1.36 -32.02
C TRP A 147 -5.33 -0.05 -32.15
#